data_AF-U6EBY7-F1
#
_entry.id   AF-U6EBY7-F1
#
_cell.length_a   1.000
_cell.length_b   1.000
_cell.length_c   1.000
_cell.angle_alpha   90.00
_cell.angle_beta   90.00
_cell.angle_gamma   90.00
#
_symmetry.space_group_name_H-M   'P 1'
#
loop_
_entity.id
_entity.type
_entity.pdbx_description
1 polymer ?
#
loop_
_entity_poly.entity_id
_entity_poly.type
_entity_poly.pdbx_seq_one_letter_code
_entity_poly.pdbx_strand_id
1 'polypeptide(L)'
;MKEMNLNRNFDTIICLFSSMNYHTNLLELEETLKRFYNHLTPGGLLIFDLGFCTENWEEGRMFVDAVVEGDLQLARISQSRLYNGVFDANFLFLVKENGIMDFEVDQHRIGVFSTWEVNRVTEGVGFKTHIYGDYSEIHWDEEKDERPVFVCKKPL
;
A
#
# COMPACT_ATOMS: atom_id res chain seq x y z
N MET A 1 8.75 -1.57 8.17
CA MET A 1 8.05 -2.83 8.55
C MET A 1 8.79 -4.11 8.17
N LYS A 2 9.81 -4.08 7.29
CA LYS A 2 10.58 -5.28 6.89
C LYS A 2 11.26 -5.99 8.07
N GLU A 3 11.54 -5.25 9.14
CA GLU A 3 12.01 -5.76 10.42
C GLU A 3 11.04 -5.39 11.54
N MET A 4 10.62 -6.40 12.32
CA MET A 4 9.77 -6.22 13.50
C MET A 4 9.87 -7.44 14.42
N ASN A 5 10.22 -7.22 15.69
CA ASN A 5 10.02 -8.16 16.77
C ASN A 5 9.74 -7.40 18.07
N LEU A 6 8.48 -7.38 18.49
CA LEU A 6 8.03 -6.64 19.67
C LEU A 6 7.91 -7.52 20.92
N ASN A 7 8.19 -8.82 20.81
CA ASN A 7 8.03 -9.82 21.88
C ASN A 7 6.65 -9.77 22.57
N ARG A 8 5.61 -9.46 21.79
CA ARG A 8 4.22 -9.39 22.25
C ARG A 8 3.27 -9.75 21.12
N ASN A 9 2.11 -10.29 21.49
CA ASN A 9 1.03 -10.57 20.55
C ASN A 9 -0.08 -9.53 20.66
N PHE A 10 -0.85 -9.42 19.59
CA PHE A 10 -1.97 -8.50 19.44
C PHE A 10 -3.18 -9.25 18.92
N ASP A 11 -4.38 -8.78 19.30
CA ASP A 11 -5.63 -9.31 18.74
C ASP A 11 -5.90 -8.74 17.34
N THR A 12 -5.32 -7.58 17.02
CA THR A 12 -5.44 -6.95 15.71
C THR A 12 -4.17 -6.19 15.34
N ILE A 13 -3.74 -6.34 14.08
CA ILE A 13 -2.68 -5.55 13.44
C ILE A 13 -3.30 -4.87 12.23
N ILE A 14 -3.04 -3.57 12.06
CA ILE A 14 -3.46 -2.80 10.89
C ILE A 14 -2.24 -2.25 10.16
N CYS A 15 -2.23 -2.32 8.83
CA CYS A 15 -1.18 -1.77 7.99
C CYS A 15 -1.78 -1.16 6.73
N LEU A 16 -2.14 0.12 6.81
CA LEU A 16 -2.96 0.80 5.82
C LEU A 16 -2.15 1.81 4.99
N PHE A 17 -2.82 2.45 4.03
CA PHE A 17 -2.28 3.49 3.15
C PHE A 17 -1.13 3.00 2.28
N SER A 18 -1.33 1.84 1.64
CA SER A 18 -0.36 1.25 0.71
C SER A 18 0.99 0.91 1.36
N SER A 19 1.05 0.83 2.70
CA SER A 19 2.30 0.54 3.41
C SER A 19 2.90 -0.81 2.98
N MET A 20 2.04 -1.78 2.66
CA MET A 20 2.44 -3.08 2.12
C MET A 20 3.11 -2.98 0.75
N ASN A 21 2.79 -1.97 -0.06
CA ASN A 21 3.43 -1.75 -1.36
C ASN A 21 4.89 -1.28 -1.26
N TYR A 22 5.42 -0.93 -0.08
CA TYR A 22 6.86 -0.59 0.06
C TYR A 22 7.80 -1.82 0.05
N HIS A 23 7.25 -3.02 -0.15
CA HIS A 23 8.02 -4.21 -0.53
C HIS A 23 8.20 -4.20 -2.05
N THR A 24 9.38 -4.57 -2.52
CA THR A 24 9.70 -4.52 -3.97
C THR A 24 9.62 -5.89 -4.66
N ASN A 25 9.28 -6.94 -3.90
CA ASN A 25 9.03 -8.27 -4.40
C ASN A 25 8.14 -9.04 -3.41
N LEU A 26 7.55 -10.15 -3.86
CA LEU A 26 6.65 -10.97 -3.04
C LEU A 26 7.35 -11.68 -1.87
N LEU A 27 8.66 -11.96 -1.96
CA LEU A 27 9.40 -12.61 -0.87
C LEU A 27 9.51 -11.68 0.35
N GLU A 28 9.86 -10.42 0.13
CA GLU A 28 9.90 -9.42 1.19
C GLU A 28 8.52 -9.20 1.82
N LEU A 29 7.47 -9.20 1.00
CA LEU A 29 6.08 -9.08 1.47
C LEU A 29 5.67 -10.31 2.31
N GLU A 30 6.02 -11.52 1.86
CA GLU A 30 5.79 -12.77 2.57
C GLU A 30 6.47 -12.78 3.94
N GLU A 31 7.73 -12.33 4.03
CA GLU A 31 8.45 -12.22 5.29
C GLU A 31 7.74 -11.31 6.29
N THR A 32 7.24 -10.16 5.82
CA THR A 32 6.45 -9.25 6.66
C THR A 32 5.13 -9.87 7.10
N LEU A 33 4.42 -10.56 6.21
CA LEU A 33 3.20 -11.30 6.57
C LEU A 33 3.47 -12.38 7.63
N LYS A 34 4.57 -13.13 7.52
CA LYS A 34 4.99 -14.10 8.54
C LYS A 34 5.25 -13.42 9.89
N ARG A 35 5.88 -12.23 9.89
CA ARG A 35 6.09 -11.46 11.12
C ARG A 35 4.77 -11.04 11.75
N PHE A 36 3.82 -10.53 10.96
CA PHE A 36 2.48 -10.20 11.43
C PHE A 36 1.76 -11.42 11.99
N TYR A 37 1.76 -12.54 11.27
CA TYR A 37 1.17 -13.79 11.73
C TYR A 37 1.72 -14.23 13.09
N ASN A 38 3.03 -14.13 13.28
CA ASN A 38 3.69 -14.50 14.54
C ASN A 38 3.35 -13.56 15.70
N HIS A 39 3.01 -12.30 15.42
CA HIS A 39 2.61 -11.30 16.42
C HIS A 39 1.09 -11.26 16.66
N LEU A 40 0.31 -12.15 16.04
CA LEU A 40 -1.13 -12.26 16.31
C LEU A 40 -1.44 -13.35 17.32
N THR A 41 -2.43 -13.09 18.20
CA THR A 41 -3.06 -14.12 19.02
C THR A 41 -3.84 -15.10 18.11
N PRO A 42 -4.06 -16.37 18.52
CA PRO A 42 -4.96 -17.27 17.81
C PRO A 42 -6.34 -16.64 17.68
N GLY A 43 -6.92 -16.67 16.48
CA GLY A 43 -8.18 -15.97 16.17
C GLY A 43 -8.04 -14.47 15.86
N GLY A 44 -6.85 -13.88 16.00
CA GLY A 44 -6.58 -12.46 15.74
C GLY A 44 -6.63 -12.08 14.26
N LEU A 45 -6.69 -10.77 13.99
CA LEU A 45 -6.89 -10.20 12.66
C LEU A 45 -5.71 -9.37 12.19
N LEU A 46 -5.31 -9.54 10.94
CA LEU A 46 -4.48 -8.60 10.18
C LEU A 46 -5.38 -7.89 9.16
N ILE A 47 -5.29 -6.57 9.08
CA ILE A 47 -5.96 -5.77 8.06
C ILE A 47 -4.92 -4.94 7.32
N PHE A 48 -4.86 -5.06 5.99
CA PHE A 48 -3.98 -4.24 5.15
C PHE A 48 -4.61 -3.92 3.80
N ASP A 49 -4.11 -2.90 3.11
CA ASP A 49 -4.54 -2.53 1.77
C ASP A 49 -3.37 -2.56 0.76
N LEU A 50 -3.72 -2.63 -0.53
CA LEU A 50 -2.80 -2.31 -1.61
C LEU A 50 -3.37 -1.12 -2.37
N GLY A 51 -2.74 0.05 -2.29
CA GLY A 51 -3.19 1.18 -3.12
C GLY A 51 -2.75 1.09 -4.57
N PHE A 52 -1.75 0.25 -4.85
CA PHE A 52 -1.29 -0.04 -6.20
C PHE A 52 -1.24 -1.55 -6.38
N CYS A 53 -2.00 -2.06 -7.33
CA CYS A 53 -2.00 -3.46 -7.73
C CYS A 53 -2.09 -3.56 -9.25
N THR A 54 -1.85 -4.74 -9.82
CA THR A 54 -1.89 -4.88 -11.28
C THR A 54 -3.28 -4.61 -11.86
N GLU A 55 -4.33 -4.82 -11.06
CA GLU A 55 -5.72 -4.62 -11.46
C GLU A 55 -6.11 -3.14 -11.57
N ASN A 56 -5.49 -2.25 -10.79
CA ASN A 56 -5.73 -0.79 -10.83
C ASN A 56 -4.58 0.02 -11.45
N TRP A 57 -3.59 -0.65 -12.03
CA TRP A 57 -2.41 0.01 -12.59
C TRP A 57 -2.68 0.58 -13.98
N GLU A 58 -2.42 1.88 -14.12
CA GLU A 58 -2.40 2.56 -15.42
C GLU A 58 -0.99 3.10 -15.70
N GLU A 59 -0.30 2.53 -16.70
CA GLU A 59 1.04 2.96 -17.09
C GLU A 59 1.03 4.33 -17.77
N GLY A 60 1.95 5.22 -17.37
CA GLY A 60 2.08 6.56 -17.93
C GLY A 60 1.00 7.56 -17.48
N ARG A 61 0.11 7.17 -16.56
CA ARG A 61 -0.87 8.06 -15.92
C ARG A 61 -0.15 9.25 -15.30
N MET A 62 -0.57 10.45 -15.68
CA MET A 62 -0.03 11.69 -15.14
C MET A 62 -1.04 12.35 -14.23
N PHE A 63 -0.56 12.83 -13.08
CA PHE A 63 -1.33 13.66 -12.16
C PHE A 63 -0.65 15.02 -12.06
N VAL A 64 -1.47 16.06 -12.17
CA VAL A 64 -1.06 17.45 -11.96
C VAL A 64 -2.10 18.07 -11.03
N ASP A 65 -1.66 18.41 -9.83
CA ASP A 65 -2.50 19.00 -8.81
C ASP A 65 -1.92 20.34 -8.40
N ALA A 66 -2.77 21.32 -8.12
CA ALA A 66 -2.34 22.59 -7.58
C ALA A 66 -3.34 23.07 -6.52
N VAL A 67 -2.82 23.64 -5.44
CA VAL A 67 -3.60 24.22 -4.35
C VAL A 67 -3.02 25.57 -3.97
N VAL A 68 -3.92 26.51 -3.66
CA VAL A 68 -3.58 27.84 -3.12
C VAL A 68 -4.41 28.04 -1.87
N GLU A 69 -3.75 28.10 -0.72
CA GLU A 69 -4.38 28.28 0.59
C GLU A 69 -3.59 29.30 1.41
N GLY A 70 -4.17 30.48 1.62
CA GLY A 70 -3.49 31.58 2.31
C GLY A 70 -2.21 31.99 1.57
N ASP A 71 -1.07 31.85 2.25
CA ASP A 71 0.26 32.14 1.68
C ASP A 71 0.93 30.91 1.04
N LEU A 72 0.33 29.72 1.18
CA LEU A 72 0.81 28.49 0.55
C LEU A 72 0.31 28.43 -0.91
N GLN A 73 1.23 28.23 -1.85
CA GLN A 73 0.93 27.83 -3.21
C GLN A 73 1.74 26.56 -3.50
N LEU A 74 1.06 25.46 -3.80
CA LEU A 74 1.68 24.17 -4.02
C LEU A 74 1.23 23.63 -5.37
N ALA A 75 2.15 23.18 -6.21
CA ALA A 75 1.86 22.38 -7.38
C ALA A 75 2.61 21.05 -7.27
N ARG A 76 1.95 19.95 -7.63
CA ARG A 76 2.53 18.61 -7.69
C ARG A 76 2.37 18.04 -9.08
N ILE A 77 3.43 17.45 -9.62
CA ILE A 77 3.37 16.61 -10.81
C ILE A 77 3.96 15.22 -10.52
N SER A 78 3.32 14.20 -11.07
CA SER A 78 3.84 12.84 -11.07
C SER A 78 3.42 12.07 -12.31
N GLN A 79 4.24 11.13 -12.73
CA GLN A 79 3.91 10.17 -13.79
C GLN A 79 4.14 8.75 -13.27
N SER A 80 3.19 7.86 -13.52
CA SER A 80 3.34 6.44 -13.22
C SER A 80 4.29 5.79 -14.22
N ARG A 81 5.26 5.02 -13.71
CA ARG A 81 6.21 4.23 -14.50
C ARG A 81 6.54 2.94 -13.78
N LEU A 82 6.25 1.81 -14.44
CA LEU A 82 6.57 0.50 -13.90
C LEU A 82 7.85 -0.06 -14.51
N TYR A 83 8.78 -0.50 -13.67
CA TYR A 83 9.96 -1.25 -14.09
C TYR A 83 10.08 -2.53 -13.27
N ASN A 84 9.97 -3.69 -13.93
CA ASN A 84 10.02 -5.01 -13.30
C ASN A 84 9.05 -5.17 -12.10
N GLY A 85 7.82 -4.65 -12.23
CA GLY A 85 6.81 -4.73 -11.16
C GLY A 85 7.00 -3.72 -10.02
N VAL A 86 7.92 -2.75 -10.16
CA VAL A 86 8.13 -1.68 -9.19
C VAL A 86 7.81 -0.33 -9.83
N PHE A 87 6.94 0.43 -9.19
CA PHE A 87 6.67 1.83 -9.49
C PHE A 87 7.71 2.71 -8.81
N ASP A 88 8.59 3.31 -9.61
CA ASP A 88 9.49 4.36 -9.15
C ASP A 88 8.73 5.70 -9.15
N ALA A 89 8.00 5.95 -8.05
CA ALA A 89 7.16 7.12 -7.89
C ALA A 89 8.02 8.36 -7.60
N ASN A 90 8.04 9.28 -8.55
CA ASN A 90 8.73 10.57 -8.42
C ASN A 90 7.67 11.67 -8.41
N PHE A 91 7.48 12.28 -7.25
CA PHE A 91 6.59 13.43 -7.08
C PHE A 91 7.44 14.69 -7.05
N LEU A 92 7.29 15.56 -8.05
CA LEU A 92 7.89 16.89 -8.02
C LEU A 92 6.87 17.86 -7.45
N PHE A 93 7.25 18.52 -6.36
CA PHE A 93 6.48 19.59 -5.74
C PHE A 93 7.15 20.94 -6.03
N LEU A 94 6.38 21.91 -6.49
CA LEU A 94 6.74 23.32 -6.47
C LEU A 94 5.99 23.96 -5.31
N VAL A 95 6.73 24.53 -4.37
CA VAL A 95 6.17 25.06 -3.12
C VAL A 95 6.47 26.55 -3.06
N LYS A 96 5.48 27.35 -2.71
CA LYS A 96 5.68 28.74 -2.30
C LYS A 96 5.01 28.95 -0.97
N GLU A 97 5.77 29.39 0.02
CA GLU A 97 5.30 29.68 1.37
C GLU A 97 6.19 30.75 2.02
N ASN A 98 5.62 31.64 2.82
CA ASN A 98 6.31 32.78 3.46
C ASN A 98 7.01 33.70 2.46
N GLY A 99 6.41 33.85 1.27
CA GLY A 99 6.98 34.59 0.15
C GLY A 99 8.22 33.95 -0.50
N ILE A 100 8.62 32.76 -0.07
CA ILE A 100 9.77 32.00 -0.59
C ILE A 100 9.25 30.94 -1.56
N MET A 101 9.92 30.75 -2.68
CA MET A 101 9.63 29.68 -3.63
C MET A 101 10.74 28.62 -3.58
N ASP A 102 10.34 27.35 -3.55
CA ASP A 102 11.21 26.18 -3.49
C ASP A 102 10.64 25.02 -4.32
N PHE A 103 11.39 23.94 -4.45
CA PHE A 103 10.93 22.70 -5.04
C PHE A 103 11.47 21.49 -4.29
N GLU A 104 10.67 20.43 -4.25
CA GLU A 104 11.04 19.17 -3.62
C GLU A 104 10.77 18.00 -4.55
N VAL A 105 11.65 17.00 -4.54
CA VAL A 105 11.46 15.74 -5.26
C VAL A 105 11.33 14.62 -4.24
N ASP A 106 10.13 14.08 -4.11
CA ASP A 106 9.85 12.95 -3.23
C ASP A 106 9.82 11.65 -4.02
N GLN A 107 10.67 10.70 -3.61
CA GLN A 107 10.94 9.48 -4.38
C GLN A 107 10.60 8.23 -3.57
N HIS A 108 9.79 7.35 -4.16
CA HIS A 108 9.38 6.09 -3.55
C HIS A 108 9.59 4.93 -4.51
N ARG A 109 9.82 3.74 -3.94
CA ARG A 109 9.81 2.47 -4.68
C ARG A 109 8.66 1.63 -4.17
N ILE A 110 7.67 1.44 -5.03
CA ILE A 110 6.37 0.88 -4.68
C ILE A 110 6.16 -0.38 -5.51
N GLY A 111 6.17 -1.55 -4.90
CA GLY A 111 5.81 -2.80 -5.56
C GLY A 111 4.35 -2.78 -6.01
N VAL A 112 4.13 -3.17 -7.26
CA VAL A 112 2.81 -3.33 -7.86
C VAL A 112 2.60 -4.83 -8.08
N PHE A 113 1.81 -5.43 -7.19
CA PHE A 113 1.54 -6.87 -7.17
C PHE A 113 0.14 -7.15 -7.65
N SER A 114 -0.11 -8.32 -8.21
CA SER A 114 -1.50 -8.75 -8.37
C SER A 114 -2.12 -9.05 -7.02
N THR A 115 -3.40 -8.69 -6.88
CA THR A 115 -4.18 -8.95 -5.67
C THR A 115 -4.27 -10.46 -5.43
N TRP A 116 -4.37 -11.25 -6.50
CA TRP A 116 -4.34 -12.72 -6.44
C TRP A 116 -3.02 -13.29 -5.89
N GLU A 117 -1.85 -12.79 -6.34
CA GLU A 117 -0.56 -13.29 -5.82
C GLU A 117 -0.39 -12.96 -4.35
N VAL A 118 -0.78 -11.75 -3.93
CA VAL A 118 -0.74 -11.35 -2.52
C VAL A 118 -1.68 -12.23 -1.68
N ASN A 119 -2.88 -12.52 -2.18
CA ASN A 119 -3.80 -13.45 -1.51
C ASN A 119 -3.18 -14.85 -1.36
N ARG A 120 -2.58 -15.39 -2.43
CA ARG A 120 -1.90 -16.69 -2.39
C ARG A 120 -0.77 -16.73 -1.37
N VAL A 121 0.05 -15.68 -1.29
CA VAL A 121 1.11 -15.57 -0.28
C VAL A 121 0.51 -15.51 1.13
N THR A 122 -0.54 -14.73 1.31
CA THR A 122 -1.22 -14.56 2.60
C THR A 122 -1.82 -15.87 3.12
N GLU A 123 -2.53 -16.62 2.27
CA GLU A 123 -3.01 -17.98 2.57
C GLU A 123 -1.85 -18.95 2.80
N GLY A 124 -0.77 -18.85 2.03
CA GLY A 124 0.44 -19.65 2.20
C GLY A 124 1.15 -19.46 3.54
N VAL A 125 1.02 -18.28 4.16
CA VAL A 125 1.47 -18.00 5.52
C VAL A 125 0.57 -18.66 6.58
N GLY A 126 -0.69 -18.97 6.24
CA GLY A 126 -1.64 -19.65 7.11
C GLY A 126 -2.82 -18.79 7.58
N PHE A 127 -2.98 -17.58 7.02
CA PHE A 127 -4.19 -16.80 7.24
C PHE A 127 -5.39 -17.38 6.49
N LYS A 128 -6.60 -17.10 6.98
CA LYS A 128 -7.84 -17.17 6.20
C LYS A 128 -8.25 -15.76 5.78
N THR A 129 -8.36 -15.51 4.48
CA THR A 129 -8.41 -14.16 3.91
C THR A 129 -9.75 -13.85 3.26
N HIS A 130 -10.23 -12.64 3.51
CA HIS A 130 -11.35 -12.02 2.81
C HIS A 130 -10.88 -10.67 2.26
N ILE A 131 -11.32 -10.33 1.04
CA ILE A 131 -10.92 -9.08 0.37
C ILE A 131 -12.18 -8.23 0.13
N TYR A 132 -12.08 -6.95 0.46
CA TYR A 132 -13.13 -5.94 0.36
C TYR A 132 -12.67 -4.74 -0.47
N GLY A 133 -13.58 -4.09 -1.17
CA GLY A 133 -13.29 -2.91 -1.99
C GLY A 133 -13.41 -1.61 -1.21
N ASP A 134 -12.47 -0.69 -1.37
CA ASP A 134 -12.52 0.72 -0.93
C ASP A 134 -12.98 0.93 0.52
N TYR A 135 -12.49 0.10 1.44
CA TYR A 135 -12.84 0.18 2.87
C TYR A 135 -14.36 0.05 3.14
N SER A 136 -15.07 -0.65 2.27
CA SER A 136 -16.50 -0.93 2.40
C SER A 136 -16.77 -2.36 2.88
N GLU A 137 -18.05 -2.69 3.08
CA GLU A 137 -18.51 -4.06 3.37
C GLU A 137 -18.69 -4.91 2.10
N ILE A 138 -18.42 -4.35 0.91
CA ILE A 138 -18.59 -5.02 -0.38
C ILE A 138 -17.31 -5.79 -0.71
N HIS A 139 -17.46 -7.04 -1.15
CA HIS A 139 -16.33 -7.83 -1.62
C HIS A 139 -15.66 -7.16 -2.81
N TRP A 140 -14.33 -7.15 -2.78
CA TRP A 140 -13.52 -6.60 -3.86
C TRP A 140 -13.76 -7.39 -5.14
N ASP A 141 -13.82 -6.66 -6.25
CA ASP A 141 -14.06 -7.17 -7.59
C ASP A 141 -12.92 -6.71 -8.50
N GLU A 142 -12.26 -7.65 -9.16
CA GLU A 142 -11.11 -7.39 -10.02
C GLU A 142 -11.45 -6.54 -11.24
N GLU A 143 -12.72 -6.50 -11.66
CA GLU A 143 -13.17 -5.70 -12.79
C GLU A 143 -13.45 -4.24 -12.41
N LYS A 144 -13.39 -3.91 -11.11
CA LYS A 144 -13.60 -2.54 -10.62
C LYS A 144 -12.28 -1.90 -10.24
N ASP A 145 -12.17 -0.61 -10.53
CA ASP A 145 -11.05 0.24 -10.08
C ASP A 145 -11.18 0.56 -8.58
N GLU A 146 -11.19 -0.48 -7.75
CA GLU A 146 -11.34 -0.41 -6.29
C GLU A 146 -10.01 -0.82 -5.62
N ARG A 147 -9.67 -0.15 -4.52
CA ARG A 147 -8.55 -0.53 -3.67
C ARG A 147 -8.88 -1.82 -2.91
N PRO A 148 -8.12 -2.92 -3.10
CA PRO A 148 -8.33 -4.14 -2.32
C PRO A 148 -7.87 -3.95 -0.87
N VAL A 149 -8.75 -4.30 0.05
CA VAL A 149 -8.52 -4.32 1.50
C VAL A 149 -8.62 -5.77 1.98
N PHE A 150 -7.49 -6.30 2.43
CA PHE A 150 -7.34 -7.65 2.94
C PHE A 150 -7.69 -7.69 4.42
N VAL A 151 -8.61 -8.58 4.79
CA VAL A 151 -8.97 -8.92 6.16
C VAL A 151 -8.59 -10.38 6.39
N CYS A 152 -7.50 -10.59 7.11
CA CYS A 152 -6.81 -11.87 7.25
C CYS A 152 -6.93 -12.37 8.69
N LYS A 153 -7.63 -13.49 8.89
CA LYS A 153 -7.80 -14.09 10.21
C LYS A 153 -6.76 -15.18 10.45
N LYS A 154 -6.05 -15.10 11.57
CA LYS A 154 -5.25 -16.20 12.09
C LYS A 154 -6.18 -17.28 12.66
N PRO A 155 -6.09 -18.54 12.24
CA PRO A 155 -6.89 -19.63 12.81
C PRO A 155 -6.70 -19.76 14.34
N LEU A 156 -7.66 -20.43 14.99
CA LEU A 156 -7.60 -20.76 16.42
C LEU A 156 -6.57 -21.85 16.71
#